data_AF-A0A1H0XQL3-F1
#
_entry.id   AF-A0A1H0XQL3-F1
#
_cell.length_a   1.000
_cell.length_b   1.000
_cell.length_c   1.000
_cell.angle_alpha   90.00
_cell.angle_beta   90.00
_cell.angle_gamma   90.00
#
_symmetry.space_group_name_H-M   'P 1'
#
loop_
_entity.id
_entity.type
_entity.pdbx_description
1 polymer ?
#
loop_
_entity_poly.entity_id
_entity_poly.type
_entity_poly.pdbx_seq_one_letter_code
_entity_poly.pdbx_strand_id
1 'polypeptide(L)'
;MQTESSWSGSFKWHLEQVPFQLMHMRELAENTLAAQDTSAVVVSGTSEKARLPYRVDPADDADLLYATLIIFGREVAEKIGGASPRPLRARMWSGRDEPQGLPLCTPSDAFAMSTEIIRWLIACTHQIAHDATLNDAPESLIDLIREVRGRYPRAEPKFRAYRRRPCPTCGERLIHPTYEESADEPTMRCDGCRDSWPWKDYLEA
;
A
#
# COMPACT_ATOMS: atom_id res chain seq x y z
N MET A 1 13.57 18.76 -18.42
CA MET A 1 12.85 17.95 -19.42
C MET A 1 12.13 16.84 -18.64
N GLN A 2 10.89 17.07 -18.22
CA GLN A 2 10.09 16.06 -17.54
C GLN A 2 9.45 15.22 -18.65
N THR A 3 9.83 13.94 -18.73
CA THR A 3 9.14 12.97 -19.58
C THR A 3 7.73 12.81 -19.03
N GLU A 4 6.73 13.28 -19.77
CA GLU A 4 5.33 12.93 -19.51
C GLU A 4 5.25 11.40 -19.48
N SER A 5 4.97 10.81 -18.32
CA SER A 5 4.78 9.38 -18.25
C SER A 5 3.45 9.07 -18.95
N SER A 6 3.51 8.29 -20.02
CA SER A 6 2.29 7.77 -20.61
C SER A 6 1.55 6.92 -19.58
N TRP A 7 0.22 6.91 -19.65
CA TRP A 7 -0.63 6.09 -18.77
C TRP A 7 -0.12 4.63 -18.72
N SER A 8 0.25 4.06 -19.87
CA SER A 8 0.82 2.71 -19.99
C SER A 8 2.14 2.56 -19.23
N GLY A 9 2.98 3.59 -19.18
CA GLY A 9 4.21 3.59 -18.39
C GLY A 9 3.92 3.57 -16.89
N SER A 10 2.97 4.40 -16.44
CA SER A 10 2.51 4.41 -15.05
C SER A 10 1.91 3.06 -14.64
N PHE A 11 1.01 2.51 -15.46
CA PHE A 11 0.35 1.24 -15.20
C PHE A 11 1.34 0.08 -15.08
N LYS A 12 2.27 -0.05 -16.06
CA LYS A 12 3.33 -1.06 -16.01
C LYS A 12 4.19 -0.95 -14.76
N TRP A 13 4.63 0.27 -14.42
CA TRP A 13 5.46 0.50 -13.25
C TRP A 13 4.78 0.02 -11.96
N HIS A 14 3.48 0.27 -11.80
CA HIS A 14 2.71 -0.21 -10.65
C HIS A 14 2.56 -1.73 -10.64
N LEU A 15 2.19 -2.33 -11.79
CA LEU A 15 2.06 -3.77 -11.91
C LEU A 15 3.34 -4.53 -11.57
N GLU A 16 4.50 -4.03 -12.00
CA GLU A 16 5.81 -4.62 -11.69
C GLU A 16 6.12 -4.67 -10.18
N GLN A 17 5.44 -3.87 -9.36
CA GLN A 17 5.61 -3.90 -7.91
C GLN A 17 4.86 -5.05 -7.24
N VAL A 18 3.79 -5.56 -7.87
CA VAL A 18 2.85 -6.50 -7.25
C VAL A 18 3.54 -7.79 -6.78
N PRO A 19 4.40 -8.47 -7.57
CA PRO A 19 4.97 -9.74 -7.12
C PRO A 19 5.83 -9.60 -5.88
N PHE A 20 6.67 -8.56 -5.85
CA PHE A 20 7.50 -8.25 -4.68
C PHE A 20 6.65 -7.83 -3.48
N GLN A 21 5.54 -7.13 -3.70
CA GLN A 21 4.66 -6.69 -2.62
C GLN A 21 3.93 -7.87 -1.98
N LEU A 22 3.40 -8.80 -2.78
CA LEU A 22 2.74 -10.02 -2.28
C LEU A 22 3.72 -10.90 -1.49
N MET A 23 4.93 -11.10 -2.03
CA MET A 23 6.00 -11.82 -1.33
C MET A 23 6.28 -11.19 0.03
N HIS A 24 6.50 -9.87 0.06
CA HIS A 24 6.81 -9.15 1.29
C HIS A 24 5.68 -9.23 2.32
N MET A 25 4.42 -9.06 1.92
CA MET A 25 3.29 -9.16 2.84
C MET A 25 3.14 -10.58 3.41
N ARG A 26 3.41 -11.62 2.61
CA ARG A 26 3.46 -13.00 3.11
C ARG A 26 4.62 -13.24 4.07
N GLU A 27 5.82 -12.73 3.80
CA GLU A 27 6.95 -12.79 4.73
C GLU A 27 6.63 -12.09 6.06
N LEU A 28 5.98 -10.93 6.02
CA LEU A 28 5.53 -10.23 7.23
C LEU A 28 4.52 -11.06 8.03
N ALA A 29 3.57 -11.70 7.36
CA ALA A 29 2.61 -12.59 8.00
C ALA A 29 3.30 -13.79 8.68
N GLU A 30 4.23 -14.46 7.99
CA GLU A 30 4.98 -15.60 8.52
C GLU A 30 5.89 -15.20 9.70
N ASN A 31 6.60 -14.08 9.61
CA ASN A 31 7.47 -13.60 10.68
C ASN A 31 6.68 -13.17 11.92
N THR A 32 5.48 -12.61 11.73
CA THR A 32 4.59 -12.25 12.85
C THR A 32 4.09 -13.51 13.58
N LEU A 33 3.88 -14.62 12.87
CA LEU A 33 3.52 -15.91 13.46
C LEU A 33 4.70 -16.57 14.19
N ALA A 34 5.92 -16.48 13.64
CA ALA A 34 7.12 -17.09 14.21
C ALA A 34 7.63 -16.39 15.48
N ALA A 35 7.39 -15.09 15.63
CA ALA A 35 7.85 -14.29 16.78
C ALA A 35 7.05 -14.48 18.07
N GLN A 36 6.01 -15.32 18.08
CA GLN A 36 5.22 -15.59 19.28
C GLN A 36 5.81 -16.74 20.11
N ASP A 37 6.51 -16.36 21.17
CA ASP A 37 6.71 -17.19 22.35
C ASP A 37 5.33 -17.46 22.98
N THR A 38 4.91 -18.74 22.99
CA THR A 38 3.59 -19.21 23.45
C THR A 38 3.35 -19.03 24.96
N SER A 39 4.30 -18.43 25.68
CA SER A 39 4.28 -18.25 27.13
C SER A 39 3.69 -16.92 27.63
N ALA A 40 3.43 -15.94 26.76
CA ALA A 40 3.13 -14.55 27.18
C ALA A 40 1.66 -14.09 27.08
N VAL A 41 0.70 -14.94 26.74
CA VAL A 41 -0.72 -14.51 26.60
C VAL A 41 -1.47 -14.67 27.93
N VAL A 42 -1.36 -13.67 28.81
CA VAL A 42 -2.31 -13.48 29.92
C VAL A 42 -3.52 -12.73 29.37
N VAL A 43 -4.64 -13.45 29.18
CA VAL A 43 -5.92 -12.86 28.77
C VAL A 43 -6.56 -12.16 29.97
N SER A 44 -6.39 -10.84 30.09
CA SER A 44 -7.18 -10.04 31.03
C SER A 44 -8.53 -9.68 30.39
N GLY A 45 -9.60 -10.23 30.96
CA GLY A 45 -10.97 -10.03 30.49
C GLY A 45 -11.47 -8.61 30.76
N THR A 46 -11.33 -7.72 29.77
CA THR A 46 -12.12 -6.47 29.68
C THR A 46 -12.61 -6.31 28.25
N SER A 47 -13.86 -5.84 28.09
CA SER A 47 -14.64 -5.88 26.84
C SER A 47 -14.21 -4.85 25.80
N GLU A 48 -12.91 -4.72 25.54
CA GLU A 48 -12.43 -4.17 24.28
C GLU A 48 -12.34 -5.34 23.30
N LYS A 49 -12.89 -5.19 22.08
CA LYS A 49 -12.81 -6.19 21.01
C LYS A 49 -11.40 -6.78 21.02
N ALA A 50 -11.28 -8.04 21.43
CA ALA A 50 -10.02 -8.73 21.53
C ALA A 50 -9.32 -8.60 20.18
N ARG A 51 -8.35 -7.68 20.09
CA ARG A 51 -7.48 -7.60 18.92
C ARG A 51 -6.78 -8.95 18.91
N LEU A 52 -6.99 -9.71 17.84
CA LEU A 52 -6.35 -10.99 17.67
C LEU A 52 -4.85 -10.81 17.97
N PRO A 53 -4.22 -11.72 18.71
CA PRO A 53 -2.84 -11.55 19.14
C PRO A 53 -1.84 -11.49 17.97
N TYR A 54 -2.28 -11.74 16.74
CA TYR A 54 -1.55 -11.60 15.49
C TYR A 54 -2.09 -10.43 14.66
N ARG A 55 -1.19 -9.69 13.98
CA ARG A 55 -1.58 -8.76 12.91
C ARG A 55 -1.99 -9.60 11.70
N VAL A 56 -3.29 -9.89 11.56
CA VAL A 56 -3.86 -10.61 10.39
C VAL A 56 -3.75 -9.77 9.11
N ASP A 57 -3.67 -8.45 9.31
CA ASP A 57 -3.75 -7.43 8.28
C ASP A 57 -2.86 -7.70 7.04
N PRO A 58 -1.56 -8.09 7.15
CA PRO A 58 -0.72 -8.32 5.97
C PRO A 58 -1.15 -9.53 5.13
N ALA A 59 -1.66 -10.59 5.77
CA ALA A 59 -2.14 -11.77 5.07
C ALA A 59 -3.44 -11.48 4.33
N ASP A 60 -4.38 -10.81 5.02
CA ASP A 60 -5.68 -10.42 4.45
C ASP A 60 -5.51 -9.42 3.30
N ASP A 61 -4.61 -8.43 3.45
CA ASP A 61 -4.31 -7.46 2.39
C ASP A 61 -3.58 -8.10 1.20
N ALA A 62 -2.75 -9.12 1.43
CA ALA A 62 -2.17 -9.91 0.35
C ALA A 62 -3.23 -10.71 -0.42
N ASP A 63 -4.18 -11.30 0.30
CA ASP A 63 -5.30 -12.03 -0.30
C ASP A 63 -6.22 -11.08 -1.08
N LEU A 64 -6.51 -9.89 -0.56
CA LEU A 64 -7.27 -8.85 -1.24
C LEU A 64 -6.57 -8.38 -2.53
N LEU A 65 -5.27 -8.07 -2.47
CA LEU A 65 -4.50 -7.64 -3.64
C LEU A 65 -4.48 -8.74 -4.72
N TYR A 66 -4.25 -9.99 -4.33
CA TYR A 66 -4.24 -11.11 -5.27
C TYR A 66 -5.62 -11.40 -5.85
N ALA A 67 -6.68 -11.36 -5.03
CA ALA A 67 -8.05 -11.54 -5.50
C ALA A 67 -8.44 -10.45 -6.51
N THR A 68 -8.11 -9.20 -6.22
CA THR A 68 -8.35 -8.07 -7.14
C THR A 68 -7.57 -8.24 -8.44
N LEU A 69 -6.32 -8.71 -8.37
CA LEU A 69 -5.52 -9.02 -9.56
C LEU A 69 -6.15 -10.13 -10.41
N ILE A 70 -6.70 -11.18 -9.78
CA ILE A 70 -7.40 -12.27 -10.47
C ILE A 70 -8.68 -11.75 -11.12
N ILE A 71 -9.50 -10.99 -10.40
CA ILE A 71 -10.75 -10.42 -10.93
C ILE A 71 -10.47 -9.54 -12.14
N PHE A 72 -9.54 -8.58 -12.00
CA PHE A 72 -9.13 -7.72 -13.11
C PHE A 72 -8.56 -8.53 -14.29
N GLY A 73 -7.71 -9.51 -14.01
CA GLY A 73 -7.17 -10.40 -15.03
C GLY A 73 -8.24 -11.17 -15.80
N ARG A 74 -9.33 -11.61 -15.13
CA ARG A 74 -10.46 -12.26 -15.79
C ARG A 74 -11.20 -11.30 -16.71
N GLU A 75 -11.49 -10.08 -16.26
CA GLU A 75 -12.15 -9.08 -17.09
C GLU A 75 -11.33 -8.76 -18.35
N VAL A 76 -10.01 -8.62 -18.19
CA VAL A 76 -9.08 -8.45 -19.32
C VAL A 76 -9.15 -9.68 -20.25
N ALA A 77 -9.14 -10.90 -19.72
CA ALA A 77 -9.17 -12.12 -20.52
C ALA A 77 -10.50 -12.29 -21.29
N GLU A 78 -11.62 -11.90 -20.69
CA GLU A 78 -12.95 -11.96 -21.31
C GLU A 78 -13.09 -10.93 -22.44
N LYS A 79 -12.54 -9.73 -22.27
CA LYS A 79 -12.68 -8.62 -23.23
C LYS A 79 -11.68 -8.67 -24.38
N ILE A 80 -10.40 -8.88 -24.06
CA ILE A 80 -9.31 -8.84 -25.02
C ILE A 80 -9.11 -10.21 -25.69
N GLY A 81 -9.51 -11.29 -25.02
CA GLY A 81 -9.29 -12.65 -25.48
C GLY A 81 -7.84 -13.10 -25.37
N GLY A 82 -7.57 -14.34 -25.80
CA GLY A 82 -6.23 -14.95 -25.81
C GLY A 82 -5.97 -15.96 -24.69
N ALA A 83 -4.81 -16.62 -24.78
CA ALA A 83 -4.43 -17.63 -23.81
C ALA A 83 -3.93 -16.98 -22.50
N SER A 84 -4.82 -16.89 -21.51
CA SER A 84 -4.46 -16.42 -20.17
C SER A 84 -3.48 -17.37 -19.45
N PRO A 85 -2.63 -16.85 -18.55
CA PRO A 85 -1.63 -17.64 -17.85
C PRO A 85 -2.27 -18.67 -16.92
N ARG A 86 -1.53 -19.73 -16.59
CA ARG A 86 -2.05 -20.87 -15.80
C ARG A 86 -2.62 -20.45 -14.44
N PRO A 87 -1.96 -19.59 -13.63
CA PRO A 87 -2.51 -19.15 -12.34
C PRO A 87 -3.87 -18.46 -12.45
N LEU A 88 -4.06 -17.67 -13.51
CA LEU A 88 -5.33 -17.01 -13.79
C LEU A 88 -6.40 -18.03 -14.22
N ARG A 89 -6.08 -18.89 -15.20
CA ARG A 89 -7.00 -19.94 -15.69
C ARG A 89 -7.43 -20.92 -14.62
N ALA A 90 -6.51 -21.31 -13.73
CA ALA A 90 -6.80 -22.21 -12.62
C ALA A 90 -7.86 -21.64 -11.67
N ARG A 91 -8.05 -20.32 -11.66
CA ARG A 91 -9.08 -19.64 -10.86
C ARG A 91 -10.32 -19.28 -11.67
N MET A 92 -10.25 -19.09 -12.98
CA MET A 92 -11.40 -18.69 -13.83
C MET A 92 -12.68 -19.52 -13.61
N TRP A 93 -12.57 -20.79 -13.24
CA TRP A 93 -13.71 -21.69 -12.99
C TRP A 93 -14.11 -21.86 -11.54
N SER A 94 -13.38 -21.26 -10.61
CA SER A 94 -13.82 -21.09 -9.23
C SER A 94 -15.08 -20.23 -9.25
N GLY A 95 -16.21 -20.78 -8.75
CA GLY A 95 -17.49 -20.09 -8.70
C GLY A 95 -17.41 -18.75 -7.97
N ARG A 96 -18.45 -17.90 -8.13
CA ARG A 96 -18.53 -16.58 -7.48
C ARG A 96 -18.34 -16.64 -5.96
N ASP A 97 -18.68 -17.77 -5.35
CA ASP A 97 -18.67 -17.99 -3.90
C ASP A 97 -17.35 -18.59 -3.37
N GLU A 98 -16.38 -18.90 -4.23
CA GLU A 98 -15.08 -19.43 -3.81
C GLU A 98 -14.09 -18.33 -3.44
N PRO A 99 -13.25 -18.52 -2.40
CA PRO A 99 -12.23 -17.56 -2.02
C PRO A 99 -11.27 -17.28 -3.17
N GLN A 100 -11.26 -16.05 -3.67
CA GLN A 100 -10.35 -15.60 -4.73
C GLN A 100 -8.96 -15.19 -4.23
N GLY A 101 -8.69 -15.36 -2.93
CA GLY A 101 -7.40 -15.08 -2.31
C GLY A 101 -6.27 -16.00 -2.78
N LEU A 102 -5.05 -15.70 -2.31
CA LEU A 102 -3.91 -16.58 -2.57
C LEU A 102 -4.21 -17.97 -2.00
N PRO A 103 -3.78 -19.04 -2.68
CA PRO A 103 -3.83 -20.37 -2.07
C PRO A 103 -2.93 -20.42 -0.84
N LEU A 104 -3.08 -21.47 -0.03
CA LEU A 104 -2.07 -21.81 0.95
C LEU A 104 -0.75 -22.09 0.20
N CYS A 105 0.18 -21.15 0.25
CA CYS A 105 1.41 -21.17 -0.52
C CYS A 105 2.54 -20.44 0.22
N THR A 106 3.78 -20.70 -0.17
CA THR A 106 4.94 -19.97 0.37
C THR A 106 5.04 -18.55 -0.22
N PRO A 107 5.83 -17.63 0.36
CA PRO A 107 6.05 -16.30 -0.20
C PRO A 107 6.66 -16.36 -1.61
N SER A 108 7.56 -17.32 -1.88
CA SER A 108 8.14 -17.52 -3.21
C SER A 108 7.12 -18.02 -4.23
N ASP A 109 6.16 -18.85 -3.82
CA ASP A 109 5.07 -19.27 -4.70
C ASP A 109 4.15 -18.10 -5.02
N ALA A 110 3.82 -17.25 -4.04
CA ALA A 110 3.03 -16.05 -4.24
C ALA A 110 3.71 -15.10 -5.25
N PHE A 111 5.03 -14.94 -5.14
CA PHE A 111 5.84 -14.19 -6.12
C PHE A 111 5.74 -14.80 -7.52
N ALA A 112 5.93 -16.12 -7.65
CA ALA A 112 5.92 -16.80 -8.95
C ALA A 112 4.55 -16.69 -9.64
N MET A 113 3.46 -17.00 -8.92
CA MET A 113 2.10 -16.95 -9.45
C MET A 113 1.72 -15.54 -9.93
N SER A 114 2.00 -14.52 -9.11
CA SER A 114 1.71 -13.14 -9.47
C SER A 114 2.59 -12.64 -10.61
N THR A 115 3.86 -13.05 -10.68
CA THR A 115 4.77 -12.69 -11.80
C THR A 115 4.21 -13.15 -13.14
N GLU A 116 3.66 -14.36 -13.22
CA GLU A 116 3.06 -14.86 -14.47
C GLU A 116 1.86 -14.00 -14.91
N ILE A 117 0.97 -13.66 -13.97
CA ILE A 117 -0.21 -12.83 -14.25
C ILE A 117 0.21 -11.43 -14.70
N ILE A 118 1.17 -10.84 -13.98
CA ILE A 118 1.66 -9.47 -14.25
C ILE A 118 2.36 -9.39 -15.61
N ARG A 119 3.20 -10.36 -15.97
CA ARG A 119 3.85 -10.39 -17.29
C ARG A 119 2.82 -10.41 -18.42
N TRP A 120 1.76 -11.18 -18.25
CA TRP A 120 0.67 -11.22 -19.22
C TRP A 120 -0.09 -9.90 -19.28
N LEU A 121 -0.48 -9.30 -18.15
CA LEU A 121 -1.13 -7.99 -18.11
C LEU A 121 -0.26 -6.87 -18.73
N ILE A 122 1.06 -6.92 -18.53
CA ILE A 122 2.01 -5.99 -19.15
C ILE A 122 2.03 -6.15 -20.67
N ALA A 123 1.95 -7.39 -21.17
CA ALA A 123 1.84 -7.66 -22.60
C ALA A 123 0.52 -7.13 -23.18
N CYS A 124 -0.57 -7.22 -22.42
CA CYS A 124 -1.89 -6.69 -22.78
C CYS A 124 -2.05 -5.17 -22.59
N THR A 125 -1.08 -4.47 -22.01
CA THR A 125 -1.24 -3.05 -21.62
C THR A 125 -1.70 -2.15 -22.77
N HIS A 126 -1.24 -2.38 -24.00
CA HIS A 126 -1.69 -1.59 -25.15
C HIS A 126 -3.18 -1.79 -25.43
N GLN A 127 -3.68 -3.03 -25.31
CA GLN A 127 -5.09 -3.34 -25.52
C GLN A 127 -5.94 -2.75 -24.38
N ILE A 128 -5.48 -2.91 -23.13
CA ILE A 128 -6.12 -2.34 -21.93
C ILE A 128 -6.26 -0.82 -22.07
N ALA A 129 -5.22 -0.12 -22.55
CA ALA A 129 -5.24 1.35 -22.73
C ALA A 129 -6.32 1.83 -23.72
N HIS A 130 -6.73 0.98 -24.67
CA HIS A 130 -7.67 1.33 -25.72
C HIS A 130 -9.07 0.72 -25.50
N ASP A 131 -9.25 -0.10 -24.47
CA ASP A 131 -10.52 -0.73 -24.15
C ASP A 131 -11.33 0.14 -23.19
N ALA A 132 -12.27 0.91 -23.74
CA ALA A 132 -13.15 1.77 -22.96
C ALA A 132 -14.12 1.00 -22.04
N THR A 133 -14.30 -0.32 -22.25
CA THR A 133 -15.24 -1.11 -21.45
C THR A 133 -14.67 -1.52 -20.10
N LEU A 134 -13.35 -1.44 -19.91
CA LEU A 134 -12.68 -1.68 -18.61
C LEU A 134 -12.92 -0.56 -17.59
N ASN A 135 -13.54 0.56 -17.99
CA ASN A 135 -13.88 1.69 -17.12
C ASN A 135 -12.71 2.10 -16.23
N ASP A 136 -12.92 2.16 -14.91
CA ASP A 136 -11.99 2.54 -13.85
C ASP A 136 -11.28 1.35 -13.20
N ALA A 137 -11.45 0.13 -13.72
CA ALA A 137 -10.84 -1.06 -13.15
C ALA A 137 -9.29 -1.00 -13.12
N PRO A 138 -8.59 -0.52 -14.19
CA PRO A 138 -7.13 -0.36 -14.15
C PRO A 138 -6.66 0.64 -13.08
N GLU A 139 -7.36 1.76 -12.95
CA GLU A 139 -7.09 2.82 -11.97
C GLU A 139 -7.32 2.32 -10.55
N SER A 140 -8.42 1.59 -10.32
CA SER A 140 -8.75 0.98 -9.04
C SER A 140 -7.68 -0.01 -8.59
N LEU A 141 -7.15 -0.81 -9.52
CA LEU A 141 -6.02 -1.71 -9.24
C LEU A 141 -4.75 -0.92 -8.89
N ILE A 142 -4.43 0.16 -9.61
CA ILE A 142 -3.29 1.04 -9.27
C ILE A 142 -3.46 1.61 -7.86
N ASP A 143 -4.64 2.10 -7.51
CA ASP A 143 -4.89 2.71 -6.22
C ASP A 143 -4.75 1.70 -5.08
N LEU A 144 -5.28 0.48 -5.24
CA LEU A 144 -5.04 -0.61 -4.30
C LEU A 144 -3.54 -0.92 -4.15
N ILE A 145 -2.79 -1.00 -5.27
CA ILE A 145 -1.34 -1.22 -5.24
C ILE A 145 -0.63 -0.09 -4.47
N ARG A 146 -1.05 1.15 -4.62
CA ARG A 146 -0.48 2.29 -3.90
C ARG A 146 -0.80 2.23 -2.42
N GLU A 147 -2.03 1.89 -2.06
CA GLU A 147 -2.49 1.74 -0.69
C GLU A 147 -1.66 0.68 0.06
N VAL A 148 -1.62 -0.54 -0.46
CA VAL A 148 -0.88 -1.65 0.18
C VAL A 148 0.62 -1.40 0.26
N ARG A 149 1.21 -0.71 -0.74
CA ARG A 149 2.62 -0.28 -0.68
C ARG A 149 2.88 0.79 0.37
N GLY A 150 1.91 1.68 0.60
CA GLY A 150 1.98 2.70 1.65
C GLY A 150 1.88 2.07 3.04
N ARG A 151 1.01 1.07 3.20
CA ARG A 151 0.82 0.31 4.44
C ARG A 151 1.99 -0.61 4.77
N TYR A 152 2.57 -1.25 3.76
CA TYR A 152 3.67 -2.23 3.90
C TYR A 152 4.90 -1.81 3.06
N PRO A 153 5.67 -0.81 3.52
CA PRO A 153 6.84 -0.35 2.82
C PRO A 153 7.97 -1.39 2.87
N ARG A 154 8.45 -1.84 1.70
CA ARG A 154 9.55 -2.82 1.57
C ARG A 154 10.91 -2.31 2.05
N ALA A 155 11.12 -0.99 2.04
CA ALA A 155 12.32 -0.36 2.56
C ALA A 155 11.96 0.40 3.83
N GLU A 156 12.88 0.43 4.79
CA GLU A 156 12.73 1.28 5.97
C GLU A 156 12.39 2.70 5.50
N PRO A 157 11.32 3.33 6.03
CA PRO A 157 10.96 4.68 5.65
C PRO A 157 12.19 5.56 5.79
N LYS A 158 12.66 6.14 4.68
CA LYS A 158 13.80 7.08 4.74
C LYS A 158 13.44 8.11 5.79
N PHE A 159 14.24 8.18 6.85
CA PHE A 159 14.07 9.18 7.89
C PHE A 159 14.01 10.55 7.21
N ARG A 160 12.80 11.11 7.11
CA ARG A 160 12.64 12.49 6.70
C ARG A 160 13.05 13.28 7.91
N ALA A 161 14.34 13.59 8.01
CA ALA A 161 14.85 14.50 9.00
C ALA A 161 13.96 15.75 8.96
N TYR A 162 13.23 15.98 10.05
CA TYR A 162 12.39 17.14 10.19
C TYR A 162 13.26 18.37 9.94
N ARG A 163 13.08 18.99 8.76
CA ARG A 163 13.74 20.25 8.45
C ARG A 163 12.89 21.32 9.09
N ARG A 164 13.37 21.88 10.21
CA ARG A 164 12.78 23.08 10.80
C ARG A 164 12.63 24.12 9.69
N ARG A 165 11.39 24.49 9.38
CA ARG A 165 11.08 25.59 8.47
C ARG A 165 11.73 26.89 9.02
N PRO A 166 12.17 27.81 8.15
CA PRO A 166 12.78 29.06 8.58
C PRO A 166 11.75 30.00 9.19
N CYS A 167 12.19 30.82 10.14
CA CYS A 167 11.37 31.86 10.74
C CYS A 167 10.93 32.88 9.69
N PRO A 168 9.63 33.20 9.58
CA PRO A 168 9.16 34.18 8.61
C PRO A 168 9.70 35.58 8.93
N THR A 169 10.00 35.87 10.20
CA THR A 169 10.57 37.16 10.62
C THR A 169 12.08 37.23 10.43
N CYS A 170 12.85 36.29 11.00
CA CYS A 170 14.32 36.39 11.05
C CYS A 170 15.07 35.39 10.16
N GLY A 171 14.38 34.46 9.51
CA GLY A 171 14.99 33.44 8.64
C GLY A 171 15.72 32.31 9.35
N GLU A 172 15.92 32.38 10.68
CA GLU A 172 16.57 31.32 11.45
C GLU A 172 15.70 30.06 11.55
N ARG A 173 16.34 28.89 11.57
CA ARG A 173 15.65 27.57 11.64
C ARG A 173 15.52 27.07 13.09
N LEU A 174 15.20 27.98 14.00
CA LEU A 174 15.08 27.72 15.43
C LEU A 174 13.64 27.94 15.90
N ILE A 175 12.69 27.23 15.28
CA ILE A 175 11.28 27.30 15.67
C ILE A 175 10.92 26.02 16.38
N HIS A 176 10.25 26.16 17.52
CA HIS A 176 9.76 25.07 18.32
C HIS A 176 8.30 25.34 18.71
N PRO A 177 7.49 24.27 18.83
CA PRO A 177 6.14 24.41 19.36
C PRO A 177 6.20 24.70 20.86
N THR A 178 5.44 25.69 21.30
CA THR A 178 5.17 26.03 22.70
C THR A 178 3.73 25.65 23.04
N TYR A 179 3.57 24.93 24.15
CA TYR A 179 2.27 24.53 24.69
C TYR A 179 2.04 25.32 25.97
N GLU A 180 1.20 26.35 25.91
CA GLU A 180 0.74 27.05 27.11
C GLU A 180 -0.48 26.31 27.68
N GLU A 181 -0.54 26.15 29.00
CA GLU A 181 -1.62 25.38 29.68
C GLU A 181 -3.03 25.93 29.41
N SER A 182 -3.13 27.21 29.02
CA SER A 182 -4.38 27.92 28.71
C SER A 182 -4.75 27.92 27.23
N ALA A 183 -3.92 27.36 26.35
CA ALA A 183 -4.12 27.39 24.91
C ALA A 183 -4.62 26.04 24.39
N ASP A 184 -5.74 26.05 23.67
CA ASP A 184 -6.31 24.86 23.02
C ASP A 184 -5.44 24.35 21.85
N GLU A 185 -4.56 25.20 21.32
CA GLU A 185 -3.70 24.89 20.18
C GLU A 185 -2.25 25.29 20.43
N PRO A 186 -1.27 24.52 19.92
CA PRO A 186 0.14 24.88 20.03
C PRO A 186 0.43 26.19 19.29
N THR A 187 1.32 27.00 19.86
CA THR A 187 1.92 28.16 19.19
C THR A 187 3.32 27.79 18.72
N MET A 188 3.75 28.36 17.60
CA MET A 188 5.10 28.21 17.09
C MET A 188 5.92 29.41 17.52
N ARG A 189 7.02 29.21 18.24
CA ARG A 189 7.88 30.29 18.72
C ARG A 189 9.29 30.17 18.14
N CYS A 190 9.85 31.28 17.70
CA CYS A 190 11.24 31.36 17.26
C CYS A 190 12.18 31.64 18.43
N ASP A 191 13.26 30.89 18.62
CA ASP A 191 14.26 31.15 19.66
C ASP A 191 15.05 32.45 19.40
N GLY A 192 15.30 32.78 18.14
CA GLY A 192 16.10 33.94 17.73
C GLY A 192 15.38 35.27 17.93
N CYS A 193 14.24 35.46 17.26
CA CYS A 193 13.47 36.70 17.32
C CYS A 193 12.36 36.71 18.38
N ARG A 194 12.04 35.56 18.98
CA ARG A 194 10.98 35.38 19.98
C ARG A 194 9.55 35.59 19.50
N ASP A 195 9.36 35.91 18.23
CA ASP A 195 8.03 35.96 17.63
C ASP A 195 7.32 34.62 17.74
N SER A 196 6.00 34.70 17.88
CA SER A 196 5.11 33.56 18.03
C SER A 196 3.95 33.65 17.06
N TRP A 197 3.61 32.54 16.43
CA TRP A 197 2.47 32.42 15.51
C TRP A 197 1.58 31.25 15.91
N PRO A 198 0.27 31.30 15.61
CA PRO A 198 -0.57 30.12 15.67
C PRO A 198 -0.01 29.00 14.79
N TRP A 199 -0.08 27.76 15.25
CA TRP A 199 0.44 26.60 14.50
C TRP A 199 -0.17 26.47 13.09
N LYS A 200 -1.45 26.81 12.93
CA LYS A 200 -2.16 26.76 11.64
C LYS A 200 -1.58 27.75 10.63
N ASP A 201 -1.45 29.02 11.02
CA ASP A 201 -0.91 30.09 10.18
C ASP A 201 0.52 29.78 9.71
N TYR A 202 1.29 29.09 10.54
CA TYR A 202 2.66 28.70 10.21
C TYR A 202 2.76 27.50 9.23
N LEU A 203 1.79 26.58 9.24
CA LEU A 203 1.82 25.43 8.32
C LEU A 203 1.44 25.83 6.88
N GLU A 204 0.60 26.85 6.75
CA GLU A 204 0.09 27.36 5.47
C GLU A 204 1.05 28.34 4.76
N ALA A 205 2.03 28.90 5.48
CA ALA A 205 3.08 29.79 4.96
C ALA A 205 4.31 29.04 4.40
#